data_AF-A0A836RMX8-F1
#
_entry.id   AF-A0A836RMX8-F1
#
_cell.length_a   1.000
_cell.length_b   1.000
_cell.length_c   1.000
_cell.angle_alpha   90.00
_cell.angle_beta   90.00
_cell.angle_gamma   90.00
#
_symmetry.space_group_name_H-M   'P 1'
#
loop_
_entity.id
_entity.type
_entity.pdbx_description
1 polymer ?
#
loop_
_entity_poly.entity_id
_entity_poly.type
_entity_poly.pdbx_seq_one_letter_code
_entity_poly.pdbx_strand_id
1 'polypeptide(L)'
;MLSSSTISILILFSITYPRSPQKAVLYSLIFPGGGQFYTRRYIQGAIIAGGEIGLGALAYLNHKNRDYEKRDQNLFYLAFLLGYAMADAYVGALSYNFKIQMDREKLELGVRWRW
;
A
#
# COMPACT_ATOMS: atom_id res chain seq x y z
N MET A 1 -17.52 -34.80 8.56
CA MET A 1 -18.41 -33.68 8.21
C MET A 1 -18.06 -32.50 9.10
N LEU A 2 -17.68 -31.35 8.53
CA LEU A 2 -17.39 -30.14 9.32
C LEU A 2 -18.69 -29.70 10.04
N SER A 3 -18.60 -29.34 11.32
CA SER A 3 -19.78 -28.90 12.07
C SER A 3 -20.28 -27.56 11.52
N SER A 4 -21.58 -27.30 11.64
CA SER A 4 -22.19 -26.02 11.24
C SER A 4 -21.47 -24.82 11.90
N SER A 5 -20.99 -25.01 13.13
CA SER A 5 -20.16 -24.04 13.86
C SER A 5 -18.76 -23.84 13.27
N THR A 6 -18.14 -24.85 12.68
CA THR A 6 -16.83 -24.71 12.02
C THR A 6 -16.96 -23.93 10.71
N ILE A 7 -18.04 -24.17 9.96
CA ILE A 7 -18.32 -23.46 8.70
C ILE A 7 -18.56 -21.97 8.97
N SER A 8 -19.31 -21.61 10.01
CA SER A 8 -19.54 -20.22 10.40
C SER A 8 -18.25 -19.48 10.79
N ILE A 9 -17.34 -20.15 11.52
CA ILE A 9 -16.03 -19.59 11.89
C ILE A 9 -15.14 -19.36 10.66
N LEU A 10 -15.15 -20.29 9.69
CA LEU A 10 -14.40 -20.14 8.44
C LEU A 10 -14.95 -19.01 7.56
N ILE A 11 -16.27 -18.83 7.52
CA ILE A 11 -16.92 -17.71 6.81
C ILE A 11 -16.56 -16.37 7.45
N LEU A 12 -16.58 -16.29 8.78
CA LEU A 12 -16.15 -15.11 9.54
C LEU A 12 -14.67 -14.76 9.30
N PHE A 13 -13.80 -15.76 9.19
CA PHE A 13 -12.38 -15.56 8.92
C PHE A 13 -12.09 -15.08 7.49
N SER A 14 -13.00 -15.36 6.53
CA SER A 14 -12.82 -14.99 5.12
C SER A 14 -13.20 -13.53 4.80
N ILE A 15 -13.70 -12.76 5.77
CA ILE A 15 -14.09 -11.37 5.55
C ILE A 15 -12.83 -10.50 5.44
N THR A 16 -12.43 -10.21 4.21
CA THR A 16 -11.39 -9.23 3.93
C THR A 16 -11.95 -7.81 4.09
N TYR A 17 -11.35 -7.01 4.97
CA TYR A 17 -11.80 -5.64 5.24
C TYR A 17 -11.33 -4.63 4.18
N PRO A 18 -12.21 -3.71 3.75
CA PRO A 18 -11.84 -2.65 2.82
C PRO A 18 -10.77 -1.72 3.41
N ARG A 19 -9.94 -1.14 2.56
CA ARG A 19 -8.84 -0.23 2.91
C ARG A 19 -9.20 1.19 2.52
N SER A 20 -8.90 2.13 3.40
CA SER A 20 -9.16 3.55 3.13
C SER A 20 -8.02 4.14 2.28
N PRO A 21 -8.30 4.70 1.09
CA PRO A 21 -7.28 5.34 0.27
C PRO A 21 -6.63 6.55 0.95
N GLN A 22 -7.40 7.31 1.73
CA GLN A 22 -6.89 8.44 2.52
C GLN A 22 -5.86 7.97 3.55
N LYS A 23 -6.13 6.84 4.22
CA LYS A 23 -5.15 6.25 5.15
C LYS A 23 -3.90 5.79 4.41
N ALA A 24 -4.03 5.17 3.24
CA ALA A 24 -2.88 4.74 2.45
C ALA A 24 -1.95 5.91 2.10
N VAL A 25 -2.52 7.04 1.67
CA VAL A 25 -1.76 8.27 1.38
C VAL A 25 -1.11 8.83 2.65
N LEU A 26 -1.85 8.89 3.77
CA LEU A 26 -1.31 9.36 5.04
C LEU A 26 -0.13 8.50 5.52
N TYR A 27 -0.23 7.17 5.37
CA TYR A 27 0.87 6.28 5.71
C TYR A 27 2.11 6.50 4.83
N SER A 28 1.95 6.75 3.52
CA SER A 28 3.08 7.13 2.64
C SER A 28 3.73 8.44 3.07
N LEU A 29 2.97 9.40 3.60
CA LEU A 29 3.50 10.69 4.02
C LEU A 29 4.34 10.60 5.30
N ILE A 30 3.91 9.74 6.24
CA ILE A 30 4.54 9.66 7.58
C ILE A 30 5.74 8.69 7.57
N PHE A 31 5.65 7.60 6.83
CA PHE A 31 6.66 6.55 6.81
C PHE A 31 7.13 6.26 5.39
N PRO A 32 8.45 6.03 5.18
CA PRO A 32 8.95 5.61 3.89
C PRO A 32 8.27 4.32 3.40
N GLY A 33 7.71 4.34 2.19
CA GLY A 33 6.93 3.25 1.60
C GLY A 33 5.63 2.88 2.37
N GLY A 34 5.18 3.71 3.32
CA GLY A 34 4.12 3.35 4.26
C GLY A 34 2.78 2.99 3.61
N GLY A 35 2.38 3.67 2.53
CA GLY A 35 1.13 3.35 1.83
C GLY A 35 1.17 1.99 1.11
N GLN A 36 2.35 1.54 0.68
CA GLN A 36 2.56 0.23 0.08
C GLN A 36 2.50 -0.87 1.15
N PHE A 37 3.07 -0.63 2.34
CA PHE A 37 2.90 -1.53 3.48
C PHE A 37 1.43 -1.61 3.92
N TYR A 38 0.73 -0.47 3.96
CA TYR A 38 -0.70 -0.44 4.24
C TYR A 38 -1.48 -1.26 3.20
N THR A 39 -1.18 -1.14 1.91
CA THR A 39 -1.86 -1.93 0.85
C THR A 39 -1.35 -3.38 0.71
N ARG A 40 -0.50 -3.87 1.64
CA ARG A 40 0.13 -5.21 1.63
C ARG A 40 1.01 -5.48 0.39
N ARG A 41 1.52 -4.43 -0.25
CA ARG A 41 2.48 -4.50 -1.37
C ARG A 41 3.90 -4.41 -0.84
N TYR A 42 4.31 -5.44 -0.08
CA TYR A 42 5.55 -5.40 0.71
C TYR A 42 6.82 -5.21 -0.11
N ILE A 43 6.93 -5.86 -1.27
CA ILE A 43 8.11 -5.75 -2.14
C ILE A 43 8.22 -4.32 -2.70
N GLN A 44 7.11 -3.77 -3.19
CA GLN A 44 7.06 -2.40 -3.67
C GLN A 44 7.32 -1.40 -2.54
N GLY A 45 6.79 -1.66 -1.35
CA GLY A 45 7.04 -0.86 -0.16
C GLY A 45 8.51 -0.84 0.23
N ALA A 46 9.19 -1.98 0.20
CA ALA A 46 10.62 -2.06 0.47
C ALA A 46 11.47 -1.29 -0.56
N ILE A 47 11.13 -1.39 -1.85
CA ILE A 47 11.82 -0.66 -2.92
C ILE A 47 11.62 0.86 -2.77
N ILE A 48 10.39 1.31 -2.57
CA ILE A 48 10.07 2.73 -2.40
C ILE A 48 10.73 3.28 -1.13
N ALA A 49 10.59 2.58 0.00
CA ALA A 49 11.23 2.98 1.26
C ALA A 49 12.75 3.08 1.12
N GLY A 50 13.39 2.13 0.43
CA GLY A 50 14.81 2.18 0.13
C GLY A 50 15.19 3.40 -0.71
N GLY A 51 14.39 3.72 -1.73
CA GLY A 51 14.59 4.92 -2.55
C GLY A 51 14.44 6.23 -1.77
N GLU A 52 13.40 6.34 -0.94
CA GLU A 52 13.15 7.54 -0.11
C GLU A 52 14.25 7.73 0.94
N ILE A 53 14.64 6.66 1.63
CA ILE A 53 15.75 6.68 2.60
C ILE A 53 17.06 7.03 1.88
N GLY A 54 17.32 6.42 0.72
CA GLY A 54 18.53 6.66 -0.06
C GLY A 54 18.65 8.12 -0.52
N LEU A 55 17.59 8.67 -1.11
CA LEU A 55 17.56 10.08 -1.53
C LEU A 55 17.68 11.03 -0.35
N GLY A 56 17.01 10.73 0.78
CA GLY A 56 17.15 11.50 2.01
C GLY A 56 18.59 11.48 2.57
N ALA A 57 19.23 10.31 2.56
CA ALA A 57 20.62 10.17 2.97
C ALA A 57 21.58 10.93 2.04
N LEU A 58 21.38 10.85 0.72
CA LEU A 58 22.16 11.61 -0.25
C LEU A 58 21.96 13.12 -0.09
N ALA A 59 20.73 13.58 0.14
CA ALA A 59 20.46 14.99 0.42
C ALA A 59 21.20 15.46 1.68
N TYR A 60 21.19 14.65 2.75
CA TYR A 60 21.91 14.94 3.99
C TYR A 60 23.43 15.01 3.79
N LEU A 61 24.01 14.05 3.06
CA LEU A 61 25.45 14.02 2.78
C LEU A 61 25.88 15.23 1.94
N ASN A 62 25.10 15.57 0.90
CA ASN A 62 25.39 16.74 0.07
C ASN A 62 25.24 18.05 0.85
N HIS A 63 24.28 18.14 1.77
CA HIS A 63 24.18 19.27 2.69
C HIS A 63 25.45 19.43 3.56
N LYS A 64 25.95 18.32 4.13
CA LYS A 64 27.18 18.32 4.94
C LYS A 64 28.40 18.75 4.12
N ASN A 65 28.46 18.36 2.85
CA ASN A 65 29.53 18.73 1.92
C ASN A 65 29.35 20.13 1.31
N ARG A 66 28.30 20.87 1.69
CA ARG A 66 27.91 22.18 1.12
C ARG A 66 27.65 22.15 -0.40
N ASP A 67 27.33 20.97 -0.93
CA ASP A 67 26.91 20.77 -2.32
C ASP A 67 25.39 20.97 -2.42
N TYR A 68 24.97 22.23 -2.37
CA TYR A 68 23.56 22.59 -2.31
C TYR A 68 22.80 22.24 -3.60
N GLU A 69 23.47 22.29 -4.75
CA GLU A 69 22.87 21.94 -6.04
C GLU A 69 22.45 20.47 -6.06
N LYS A 70 23.35 19.55 -5.70
CA LYS A 70 23.00 18.13 -5.62
C LYS A 70 22.01 17.84 -4.49
N ARG A 71 22.11 18.57 -3.38
CA ARG A 71 21.12 18.45 -2.30
C ARG A 71 19.72 18.79 -2.79
N ASP A 72 19.55 19.90 -3.48
CA ASP A 72 18.24 20.34 -3.98
C ASP A 72 17.70 19.41 -5.07
N GLN A 73 18.57 18.90 -5.94
CA GLN A 73 18.21 17.83 -6.89
C GLN A 73 17.71 16.56 -6.16
N ASN A 74 18.44 16.08 -5.15
CA ASN A 74 18.03 14.90 -4.38
C ASN A 74 16.70 15.13 -3.65
N LEU A 75 16.48 16.32 -3.08
CA LEU A 75 15.20 16.67 -2.44
C LEU A 75 14.05 16.75 -3.45
N PHE A 76 14.30 17.26 -4.66
CA PHE A 76 13.30 17.27 -5.73
C PHE A 76 12.93 15.84 -6.13
N TYR A 77 13.90 14.97 -6.35
CA TYR A 77 13.64 13.55 -6.64
C TYR A 77 12.94 12.84 -5.48
N LEU A 78 13.28 13.17 -4.23
CA LEU A 78 12.61 12.62 -3.05
C LEU A 78 11.14 13.04 -3.02
N ALA A 79 10.84 14.33 -3.26
CA ALA A 79 9.47 14.84 -3.32
C ALA A 79 8.67 14.19 -4.47
N PHE A 80 9.29 14.02 -5.63
CA PHE A 80 8.68 13.32 -6.76
C PHE A 80 8.37 11.85 -6.45
N LEU A 81 9.33 11.13 -5.86
CA LEU A 81 9.15 9.74 -5.46
C LEU A 81 8.06 9.57 -4.41
N LEU A 82 8.02 10.47 -3.41
CA LEU A 82 6.97 10.49 -2.39
C LEU A 82 5.59 10.72 -3.01
N GLY A 83 5.46 11.69 -3.92
CA GLY A 83 4.21 11.93 -4.66
C GLY A 83 3.76 10.74 -5.49
N TYR A 84 4.69 10.10 -6.20
CA TYR A 84 4.43 8.85 -6.93
C TYR A 84 3.96 7.73 -6.00
N ALA A 85 4.64 7.53 -4.87
CA ALA A 85 4.31 6.51 -3.89
C ALA A 85 2.91 6.74 -3.29
N MET A 86 2.55 7.99 -3.00
CA MET A 86 1.21 8.35 -2.53
C MET A 86 0.12 8.01 -3.57
N ALA A 87 0.34 8.36 -4.83
CA ALA A 87 -0.60 8.06 -5.90
C ALA A 87 -0.78 6.54 -6.12
N ASP A 88 0.33 5.79 -6.16
CA ASP A 88 0.32 4.34 -6.30
C ASP A 88 -0.37 3.65 -5.10
N ALA A 89 -0.15 4.15 -3.88
CA ALA A 89 -0.83 3.65 -2.68
C ALA A 89 -2.34 3.96 -2.67
N TYR A 90 -2.73 5.15 -3.13
CA TYR A 90 -4.13 5.55 -3.25
C TYR A 90 -4.87 4.62 -4.23
N VAL A 91 -4.34 4.46 -5.44
CA VAL A 91 -4.90 3.57 -6.47
C VAL A 91 -4.88 2.11 -5.99
N GLY A 92 -3.82 1.69 -5.30
CA GLY A 92 -3.72 0.35 -4.71
C GLY A 92 -4.80 0.06 -3.67
N ALA A 93 -5.05 1.01 -2.75
CA ALA A 93 -6.11 0.87 -1.75
C ALA A 93 -7.50 0.84 -2.37
N LEU A 94 -7.74 1.69 -3.38
CA LEU A 94 -8.99 1.70 -4.12
C LEU A 94 -9.21 0.37 -4.87
N SER A 95 -8.19 -0.13 -5.56
CA SER A 95 -8.22 -1.40 -6.29
C SER A 95 -8.49 -2.60 -5.38
N TYR A 96 -7.95 -2.56 -4.15
CA TYR A 96 -8.19 -3.61 -3.15
C TYR A 96 -9.67 -3.73 -2.78
N ASN A 97 -10.36 -2.59 -2.65
CA ASN A 97 -11.80 -2.58 -2.33
C ASN A 97 -12.63 -3.19 -3.46
N PHE A 98 -12.27 -2.93 -4.72
CA PHE A 98 -12.94 -3.53 -5.87
C PHE A 98 -12.74 -5.05 -5.93
N LYS A 99 -11.53 -5.55 -5.60
CA LYS A 99 -11.30 -7.00 -5.53
C LYS A 99 -12.17 -7.69 -4.49
N ILE A 100 -12.34 -7.09 -3.30
CA ILE A 100 -13.21 -7.64 -2.25
C ILE A 100 -14.66 -7.75 -2.72
N GLN A 101 -15.16 -6.71 -3.41
CA GLN A 101 -16.54 -6.71 -3.91
C GLN A 101 -16.75 -7.77 -5.00
N MET A 102 -15.81 -7.86 -5.95
CA MET A 102 -15.85 -8.87 -7.01
C MET A 102 -15.78 -10.30 -6.46
N ASP A 103 -14.91 -10.55 -5.46
CA ASP A 103 -14.79 -11.88 -4.86
C ASP A 103 -16.06 -12.26 -4.07
N ARG A 104 -16.69 -11.29 -3.37
CA ARG A 104 -18.00 -11.51 -2.73
C ARG A 104 -19.06 -11.88 -3.76
N GLU A 105 -19.17 -11.11 -4.85
CA GLU A 105 -20.15 -11.36 -5.90
C GLU A 105 -19.95 -12.75 -6.53
N LYS A 106 -18.70 -13.13 -6.83
CA LYS A 106 -18.39 -14.47 -7.34
C LYS A 106 -18.80 -15.59 -6.38
N LEU A 107 -18.63 -15.39 -5.08
CA LEU A 107 -19.07 -16.36 -4.06
C LEU A 107 -20.61 -16.49 -4.05
N GLU A 108 -21.34 -15.38 -4.09
CA GLU A 108 -22.80 -15.38 -4.13
C GLU A 108 -23.34 -16.04 -5.41
N LEU A 109 -22.74 -15.75 -6.56
CA LEU A 109 -23.05 -16.40 -7.84
C LEU A 109 -22.75 -17.91 -7.78
N GLY A 110 -21.57 -18.30 -7.32
CA GLY A 110 -21.18 -19.71 -7.22
C GLY A 110 -22.05 -20.52 -6.26
N VAL A 111 -22.58 -19.90 -5.20
CA VAL A 111 -23.58 -20.52 -4.31
C VAL A 111 -24.92 -20.65 -5.01
N ARG A 112 -25.36 -19.64 -5.78
CA ARG A 112 -26.64 -19.65 -6.50
C ARG A 112 -26.73 -20.74 -7.58
N TRP A 113 -25.63 -21.05 -8.26
CA TRP A 113 -25.60 -22.08 -9.32
C TRP A 113 -25.47 -23.53 -8.80
N ARG A 114 -25.40 -23.74 -7.49
CA ARG A 114 -25.24 -25.07 -6.86
C ARG A 114 -26.54 -25.69 -6.33
N TRP A 115 -27.70 -25.10 -6.64
CA TRP A 115 -29.04 -25.58 -6.28
C TRP A 115 -29.92 -25.72 -7.51
#